data_AF-A0A9N9GY33-F1
#
_entry.id   AF-A0A9N9GY33-F1
#
_cell.length_a   1.000
_cell.length_b   1.000
_cell.length_c   1.000
_cell.angle_alpha   90.00
_cell.angle_beta   90.00
_cell.angle_gamma   90.00
#
_symmetry.space_group_name_H-M   'P 1'
#
loop_
_entity.id
_entity.type
_entity.pdbx_description
1 polymer ?
#
loop_
_entity_poly.entity_id
_entity_poly.type
_entity_poly.pdbx_seq_one_letter_code
_entity_poly.pdbx_strand_id
1 'polypeptide(L)'
;MSNLVAKVEALLLQESFDTLCGASVVYLTIEENILPPYDKVREIVDRAVNSSLSKIKDLGQRTKVLEILPQVESGYTSVRELKALKALNMDRDLPLDHTQEEIEQNLNMLKSKLEHPTTEADINLYGSLKQSLAGIESSDLTWRDPEASMVLSDNSDIVKNLGSRQKSIFMEPRENMKCALPDSVVAKCVNFVEVYNNAKNARSMKNILHNKKWKESETDLVKIMERILGIISEIWSNPAFMTSTSRSEQSEGTYIADVIIPLLRTSLSDLPNGAICLSTAERQSIASKARRNLGIVGERMGKKPDIMGLLKQDEKIIELLYTESSRIVCSNSKKSDDEVKLWRETLDGASYINALCRPAGNQFGVVGIQVAGTTMYLNILVKDLAGIPRYFHLDHAEIPLFSHQSRLKSLICLLLTLRNVMIVNKSLVMQALEQATSHPP
;
A
#
# COMPACT_ATOMS: atom_id res chain seq x y z
N MET A 1 40.09 0.59 -8.70
CA MET A 1 40.55 1.98 -8.94
C MET A 1 40.03 2.53 -10.27
N SER A 2 40.25 1.87 -11.42
CA SER A 2 39.71 2.29 -12.72
C SER A 2 38.18 2.41 -12.77
N ASN A 3 37.46 1.53 -12.07
CA ASN A 3 35.99 1.57 -11.96
C ASN A 3 35.48 2.82 -11.21
N LEU A 4 36.13 3.19 -10.10
CA LEU A 4 35.77 4.39 -9.32
C LEU A 4 36.04 5.68 -10.09
N VAL A 5 37.17 5.77 -10.81
CA VAL A 5 37.48 6.91 -11.68
C VAL A 5 36.38 7.05 -12.75
N ALA A 6 35.97 5.95 -13.38
CA ALA A 6 34.90 5.96 -14.39
C ALA A 6 33.53 6.38 -13.81
N LYS A 7 33.20 5.97 -12.58
CA LYS A 7 31.97 6.39 -11.87
C LYS A 7 31.95 7.91 -11.60
N VAL A 8 33.06 8.44 -11.07
CA VAL A 8 33.19 9.88 -10.82
C VAL A 8 33.16 10.66 -12.14
N GLU A 9 33.86 10.17 -13.16
CA GLU A 9 33.87 10.78 -14.50
C GLU A 9 32.47 10.81 -15.12
N ALA A 10 31.69 9.74 -14.97
CA ALA A 10 30.31 9.70 -15.44
C ALA A 10 29.44 10.78 -14.77
N LEU A 11 29.59 11.00 -13.46
CA LEU A 11 28.90 12.08 -12.74
C LEU A 11 29.29 13.46 -13.28
N LEU A 12 30.60 13.72 -13.45
CA LEU A 12 31.14 15.00 -13.93
C LEU A 12 30.69 15.34 -15.37
N LEU A 13 30.41 14.32 -16.19
CA LEU A 13 29.97 14.48 -17.57
C LEU A 13 28.45 14.57 -17.74
N GLN A 14 27.65 14.01 -16.83
CA GLN A 14 26.20 13.83 -17.00
C GLN A 14 25.32 14.75 -16.15
N GLU A 15 25.77 15.22 -14.98
CA GLU A 15 24.89 15.98 -14.07
C GLU A 15 24.78 17.48 -14.37
N SER A 16 23.62 18.06 -14.02
CA SER A 16 23.36 19.50 -14.12
C SER A 16 24.25 20.32 -13.19
N PHE A 17 24.58 21.56 -13.59
CA PHE A 17 25.50 22.45 -12.85
C PHE A 17 25.16 22.69 -11.38
N ASP A 18 23.89 22.55 -11.00
CA ASP A 18 23.39 22.92 -9.67
C ASP A 18 23.59 21.82 -8.60
N THR A 19 23.95 20.59 -8.99
CA THR A 19 24.04 19.43 -8.08
C THR A 19 25.48 18.94 -7.84
N LEU A 20 26.45 19.47 -8.59
CA LEU A 20 27.83 19.00 -8.57
C LEU A 20 28.65 19.70 -7.48
N CYS A 21 29.03 18.98 -6.43
CA CYS A 21 29.90 19.48 -5.37
C CYS A 21 30.92 18.43 -4.91
N GLY A 22 31.96 18.87 -4.19
CA GLY A 22 33.02 18.00 -3.69
C GLY A 22 32.51 16.81 -2.86
N ALA A 23 31.44 16.99 -2.08
CA ALA A 23 30.88 15.92 -1.23
C ALA A 23 30.26 14.78 -2.07
N SER A 24 29.52 15.11 -3.13
CA SER A 24 28.90 14.12 -4.03
C SER A 24 29.95 13.24 -4.71
N VAL A 25 31.05 13.87 -5.15
CA VAL A 25 32.16 13.18 -5.80
C VAL A 25 32.92 12.27 -4.82
N VAL A 26 33.12 12.72 -3.58
CA VAL A 26 33.75 11.88 -2.54
C VAL A 26 32.85 10.71 -2.14
N TYR A 27 31.53 10.92 -2.03
CA TYR A 27 30.58 9.87 -1.69
C TYR A 27 30.66 8.68 -2.68
N LEU A 28 30.81 8.96 -3.98
CA LEU A 28 30.95 7.92 -5.01
C LEU A 28 32.23 7.08 -4.90
N THR A 29 33.20 7.50 -4.09
CA THR A 29 34.42 6.72 -3.83
C THR A 29 34.23 5.66 -2.74
N ILE A 30 33.09 5.65 -2.05
CA ILE A 30 32.75 4.62 -1.07
C ILE A 30 32.43 3.32 -1.80
N GLU A 31 33.13 2.25 -1.46
CA GLU A 31 32.81 0.87 -1.87
C GLU A 31 32.61 0.03 -0.60
N GLU A 32 31.59 -0.83 -0.58
CA GLU A 32 31.30 -1.76 0.53
C GLU A 32 31.24 -1.07 1.91
N ASN A 33 30.68 0.14 1.98
CA ASN A 33 30.63 0.97 3.20
C ASN A 33 32.02 1.34 3.77
N ILE A 34 33.08 1.35 2.96
CA ILE A 34 34.42 1.81 3.34
C ILE A 34 34.76 3.08 2.56
N LEU A 35 35.10 4.15 3.29
CA LEU A 35 35.56 5.41 2.70
C LEU A 35 37.09 5.29 2.57
N PRO A 36 37.67 5.34 1.36
CA PRO A 36 39.11 5.22 1.18
C PRO A 36 39.87 6.37 1.88
N PRO A 37 41.17 6.21 2.18
CA PRO A 37 41.99 7.30 2.70
C PRO A 37 41.97 8.52 1.77
N TYR A 38 42.06 9.72 2.35
CA TYR A 38 41.95 10.99 1.63
C TYR A 38 42.84 11.07 0.40
N ASP A 39 44.12 10.68 0.50
CA ASP A 39 45.07 10.75 -0.63
C ASP A 39 44.61 9.89 -1.82
N LYS A 40 43.98 8.75 -1.54
CA LYS A 40 43.45 7.84 -2.55
C LYS A 40 42.16 8.38 -3.17
N VAL A 41 41.31 9.02 -2.37
CA VAL A 41 40.12 9.73 -2.88
C VAL A 41 40.55 10.88 -3.79
N ARG A 42 41.51 11.70 -3.35
CA ARG A 42 42.06 12.82 -4.12
C ARG A 42 42.63 12.37 -5.45
N GLU A 43 43.43 11.30 -5.46
CA GLU A 43 43.98 10.72 -6.68
C GLU A 43 42.89 10.25 -7.67
N ILE A 44 41.82 9.62 -7.17
CA ILE A 44 40.70 9.17 -8.00
C ILE A 44 39.98 10.38 -8.62
N VAL A 45 39.70 11.41 -7.82
CA VAL A 45 38.99 12.61 -8.26
C VAL A 45 39.83 13.42 -9.25
N ASP A 46 41.11 13.63 -8.99
CA ASP A 46 42.02 14.35 -9.89
C ASP A 46 42.11 13.68 -11.26
N ARG A 47 42.22 12.35 -11.29
CA ARG A 47 42.22 11.58 -12.54
C ARG A 47 40.88 11.70 -13.28
N ALA A 48 39.76 11.62 -12.56
CA ALA A 48 38.43 11.72 -13.14
C ALA A 48 38.14 13.14 -13.68
N VAL A 49 38.54 14.18 -12.96
CA VAL A 49 38.41 15.59 -13.38
C VAL A 49 39.27 15.85 -14.62
N ASN A 50 40.55 15.47 -14.61
CA ASN A 50 41.43 15.67 -15.76
C ASN A 50 40.95 14.90 -17.01
N SER A 51 40.47 13.66 -16.82
CA SER A 51 39.84 12.87 -17.89
C SER A 51 38.59 13.58 -18.43
N SER A 52 37.70 14.04 -17.54
CA SER A 52 36.45 14.73 -17.91
C SER A 52 36.71 16.03 -18.65
N LEU A 53 37.69 16.83 -18.21
CA LEU A 53 38.06 18.09 -18.85
C LEU A 53 38.54 17.89 -20.27
N SER A 54 39.15 16.76 -20.63
CA SER A 54 39.50 16.50 -22.04
C SER A 54 38.26 16.27 -22.94
N LYS A 55 37.10 15.95 -22.34
CA LYS A 55 35.86 15.55 -23.03
C LYS A 55 34.78 16.64 -23.06
N ILE A 56 34.88 17.64 -22.18
CA ILE A 56 33.89 18.74 -22.06
C ILE A 56 34.27 19.90 -23.00
N LYS A 57 33.34 20.29 -23.88
CA LYS A 57 33.51 21.44 -24.80
C LYS A 57 32.93 22.75 -24.24
N ASP A 58 31.93 22.67 -23.37
CA ASP A 58 31.28 23.85 -22.78
C ASP A 58 32.17 24.50 -21.71
N LEU A 59 32.41 25.81 -21.84
CA LEU A 59 33.28 26.56 -20.93
C LEU A 59 32.71 26.66 -19.51
N GLY A 60 31.38 26.77 -19.36
CA GLY A 60 30.73 26.80 -18.05
C GLY A 60 30.88 25.48 -17.29
N GLN A 61 30.67 24.36 -17.98
CA GLN A 61 30.86 23.02 -17.43
C GLN A 61 32.30 22.73 -17.07
N ARG A 62 33.26 23.16 -17.89
CA ARG A 62 34.68 23.01 -17.57
C ARG A 62 35.04 23.75 -16.29
N THR A 63 34.57 24.99 -16.13
CA THR A 63 34.82 25.77 -14.90
C THR A 63 34.22 25.09 -13.67
N LYS A 64 32.98 24.59 -13.76
CA LYS A 64 32.33 23.88 -12.65
C LYS A 64 33.02 22.57 -12.27
N VAL A 65 33.48 21.80 -13.25
CA VAL A 65 34.24 20.57 -13.01
C VAL A 65 35.62 20.87 -12.40
N LEU A 66 36.25 21.99 -12.78
CA LEU A 66 37.49 22.46 -12.14
C LEU A 66 37.26 22.90 -10.68
N GLU A 67 36.12 23.52 -10.37
CA GLU A 67 35.75 23.95 -9.01
C GLU A 67 35.57 22.79 -8.03
N ILE A 68 35.48 21.53 -8.50
CA ILE A 68 35.41 20.35 -7.63
C ILE A 68 36.74 20.10 -6.90
N LEU A 69 37.87 20.31 -7.57
CA LEU A 69 39.21 20.06 -7.02
C LEU A 69 39.47 20.77 -5.68
N PRO A 70 39.20 22.09 -5.53
CA PRO A 70 39.36 22.76 -4.25
C PRO A 70 38.31 22.35 -3.21
N GLN A 71 37.19 21.72 -3.60
CA GLN A 71 36.14 21.29 -2.66
C GLN A 71 36.35 19.88 -2.09
N VAL A 72 37.26 19.08 -2.66
CA VAL A 72 37.45 17.66 -2.28
C VAL A 72 37.75 17.49 -0.79
N GLU A 73 38.54 18.38 -0.20
CA GLU A 73 38.92 18.33 1.22
C GLU A 73 37.72 18.54 2.16
N SER A 74 36.93 19.58 1.88
CA SER A 74 35.70 19.88 2.63
C SER A 74 34.63 18.80 2.40
N GLY A 75 34.50 18.32 1.16
CA GLY A 75 33.62 17.21 0.81
C GLY A 75 33.99 15.91 1.53
N TYR A 76 35.29 15.62 1.64
CA TYR A 76 35.78 14.44 2.34
C TYR A 76 35.51 14.50 3.84
N THR A 77 35.75 15.67 4.45
CA THR A 77 35.42 15.89 5.86
C THR A 77 33.92 15.70 6.11
N SER A 78 33.07 16.28 5.26
CA SER A 78 31.60 16.18 5.36
C SER A 78 31.11 14.74 5.23
N VAL A 79 31.59 13.98 4.23
CA VAL A 79 31.20 12.58 4.03
C VAL A 79 31.71 11.69 5.17
N ARG A 80 32.91 11.95 5.68
CA ARG A 80 33.47 11.24 6.85
C ARG A 80 32.65 11.48 8.11
N GLU A 81 32.24 12.72 8.36
CA GLU A 81 31.39 13.09 9.50
C GLU A 81 29.99 12.48 9.39
N LEU A 82 29.34 12.57 8.22
CA LEU A 82 28.04 11.92 7.97
C LEU A 82 28.09 10.41 8.17
N LYS A 83 29.22 9.78 7.82
CA LYS A 83 29.46 8.36 8.08
C LYS A 83 29.67 8.06 9.57
N ALA A 84 30.40 8.91 10.29
CA ALA A 84 30.53 8.80 11.74
C ALA A 84 29.18 8.94 12.46
N LEU A 85 28.28 9.77 11.92
CA LEU A 85 26.90 9.93 12.39
C LEU A 85 25.96 8.79 11.95
N LYS A 86 26.46 7.75 11.26
CA LYS A 86 25.69 6.63 10.69
C LYS A 86 24.56 7.05 9.73
N ALA A 87 24.48 8.32 9.33
CA ALA A 87 23.43 8.84 8.47
C ALA A 87 23.48 8.25 7.04
N LEU A 88 24.62 7.69 6.64
CA LEU A 88 24.83 7.06 5.34
C LEU A 88 24.63 5.53 5.34
N ASN A 89 24.46 4.90 6.50
CA ASN A 89 24.30 3.44 6.67
C ASN A 89 22.92 3.08 7.25
N MET A 90 21.82 3.51 6.63
CA MET A 90 20.49 3.00 6.99
C MET A 90 20.22 1.64 6.33
N ASP A 91 21.02 0.64 6.70
CA ASP A 91 20.62 -0.77 6.61
C ASP A 91 20.64 -1.36 8.03
N ARG A 92 19.43 -1.51 8.58
CA ARG A 92 19.01 -2.42 9.67
C ARG A 92 19.95 -2.56 10.89
N ASP A 93 20.11 -1.51 11.66
CA ASP A 93 20.12 -1.67 13.12
C ASP A 93 18.83 -1.03 13.63
N LEU A 94 17.76 -1.82 13.68
CA LEU A 94 16.66 -1.53 14.59
C LEU A 94 17.30 -1.39 15.99
N PRO A 95 16.93 -0.39 16.80
CA PRO A 95 17.19 -0.49 18.23
C PRO A 95 16.72 -1.87 18.67
N LEU A 96 17.55 -2.64 19.37
CA LEU A 96 17.06 -3.87 20.01
C LEU A 96 15.88 -3.43 20.89
N ASP A 97 14.68 -3.91 20.58
CA ASP A 97 13.47 -3.59 21.35
C ASP A 97 13.63 -4.01 22.83
N HIS A 98 14.59 -4.90 23.11
CA HIS A 98 15.00 -5.28 24.45
C HIS A 98 16.51 -5.22 24.62
N THR A 99 16.98 -4.53 25.66
CA THR A 99 18.39 -4.62 26.07
C THR A 99 18.68 -5.97 26.72
N GLN A 100 19.95 -6.36 26.79
CA GLN A 100 20.33 -7.61 27.44
C GLN A 100 19.88 -7.66 28.91
N GLU A 101 19.93 -6.52 29.58
CA GLU A 101 19.45 -6.35 30.96
C GLU A 101 17.94 -6.56 31.06
N GLU A 102 17.15 -6.10 30.09
CA GLU A 102 15.70 -6.35 30.06
C GLU A 102 15.38 -7.83 29.84
N ILE A 103 16.12 -8.51 28.96
CA ILE A 103 15.98 -9.96 28.73
C ILE A 103 16.28 -10.74 30.02
N GLU A 104 17.36 -10.37 30.72
CA GLU A 104 17.71 -10.99 31.99
C GLU A 104 16.63 -10.75 33.07
N GLN A 105 16.13 -9.51 33.19
CA GLN A 105 15.05 -9.18 34.12
C GLN A 105 13.78 -9.97 33.82
N ASN A 106 13.38 -10.06 32.56
CA ASN A 106 12.21 -10.82 32.12
C ASN A 106 12.37 -12.31 32.42
N LEU A 107 13.52 -12.90 32.07
CA LEU A 107 13.77 -14.32 32.32
C LEU A 107 13.75 -14.64 33.83
N ASN A 108 14.34 -13.78 34.66
CA ASN A 108 14.32 -13.92 36.11
C ASN A 108 12.90 -13.78 36.67
N MET A 109 12.11 -12.82 36.18
CA MET A 109 10.71 -12.66 36.56
C MET A 109 9.86 -13.86 36.16
N LEU A 110 10.08 -14.43 34.97
CA LEU A 110 9.41 -15.65 34.53
C LEU A 110 9.75 -16.83 35.45
N LYS A 111 11.03 -17.04 35.75
CA LYS A 111 11.50 -18.07 36.70
C LYS A 111 10.83 -17.91 38.07
N SER A 112 10.76 -16.68 38.59
CA SER A 112 10.11 -16.36 39.88
C SER A 112 8.60 -16.66 39.87
N LYS A 113 7.87 -16.31 38.80
CA LYS A 113 6.43 -16.59 38.69
C LYS A 113 6.12 -18.09 38.70
N LEU A 114 7.01 -18.92 38.15
CA LEU A 114 6.87 -20.37 38.17
C LEU A 114 7.11 -21.00 39.55
N GLU A 115 7.63 -20.24 40.54
CA GLU A 115 7.80 -20.73 41.91
C GLU A 115 6.51 -20.75 42.72
N HIS A 116 5.45 -20.13 42.19
CA HIS A 116 4.19 -19.93 42.90
C HIS A 116 3.00 -20.48 42.10
N PRO A 117 2.89 -21.81 41.92
CA PRO A 117 1.74 -22.43 41.26
C PRO A 117 0.45 -22.11 42.01
N THR A 118 -0.60 -21.74 41.28
CA THR A 118 -1.88 -21.33 41.86
C THR A 118 -2.84 -22.51 42.06
N THR A 119 -2.71 -23.57 41.24
CA THR A 119 -3.54 -24.78 41.33
C THR A 119 -2.69 -26.04 41.51
N GLU A 120 -3.29 -27.13 41.99
CA GLU A 120 -2.61 -28.42 42.15
C GLU A 120 -2.15 -29.01 40.80
N ALA A 121 -2.89 -28.74 39.72
CA ALA A 121 -2.49 -29.12 38.35
C ALA A 121 -1.21 -28.37 37.90
N ASP A 122 -1.06 -27.10 38.31
CA ASP A 122 0.08 -26.26 37.96
C ASP A 122 1.36 -26.67 38.68
N ILE A 123 1.29 -27.30 39.86
CA ILE A 123 2.49 -27.68 40.63
C ILE A 123 3.45 -28.50 39.79
N ASN A 124 2.94 -29.54 39.12
CA ASN A 124 3.75 -30.43 38.30
C ASN A 124 4.18 -29.79 36.97
N LEU A 125 3.31 -29.00 36.36
CA LEU A 125 3.62 -28.29 35.11
C LEU A 125 4.71 -27.23 35.34
N TYR A 126 4.55 -26.39 36.35
CA TYR A 126 5.47 -25.30 36.67
C TYR A 126 6.83 -25.86 37.11
N GLY A 127 6.85 -26.95 37.86
CA GLY A 127 8.09 -27.67 38.20
C GLY A 127 8.86 -28.10 36.95
N SER A 128 8.19 -28.70 35.96
CA SER A 128 8.82 -29.11 34.69
C SER A 128 9.27 -27.94 33.82
N LEU A 129 8.48 -26.86 33.77
CA LEU A 129 8.84 -25.63 33.05
C LEU A 129 10.05 -24.95 33.69
N LYS A 130 10.09 -24.86 35.02
CA LYS A 130 11.22 -24.29 35.78
C LYS A 130 12.50 -25.08 35.54
N GLN A 131 12.43 -26.41 35.58
CA GLN A 131 13.58 -27.26 35.28
C GLN A 131 14.12 -27.04 33.87
N SER A 132 13.22 -26.87 32.90
CA SER A 132 13.57 -26.62 31.51
C SER A 132 14.20 -25.23 31.30
N LEU A 133 13.72 -24.21 32.03
CA LEU A 133 14.27 -22.85 32.03
C LEU A 133 15.60 -22.71 32.80
N ALA A 134 15.90 -23.63 33.72
CA ALA A 134 17.10 -23.55 34.55
C ALA A 134 18.40 -23.66 33.73
N GLY A 135 18.35 -24.31 32.57
CA GLY A 135 19.49 -24.45 31.65
C GLY A 135 19.61 -23.33 30.60
N ILE A 136 18.78 -22.29 30.69
CA ILE A 136 18.78 -21.17 29.74
C ILE A 136 19.39 -19.95 30.41
N GLU A 137 20.49 -19.48 29.83
CA GLU A 137 21.14 -18.22 30.19
C GLU A 137 20.56 -17.07 29.38
N SER A 138 20.52 -15.86 29.95
CA SER A 138 20.00 -14.68 29.24
C SER A 138 20.82 -14.38 27.98
N SER A 139 22.12 -14.71 27.97
CA SER A 139 23.01 -14.55 26.81
C SER A 139 22.65 -15.42 25.61
N ASP A 140 21.90 -16.50 25.85
CA ASP A 140 21.47 -17.43 24.80
C ASP A 140 20.15 -16.97 24.15
N LEU A 141 19.53 -15.92 24.69
CA LEU A 141 18.26 -15.38 24.24
C LEU A 141 18.43 -14.05 23.52
N THR A 142 17.53 -13.83 22.57
CA THR A 142 17.33 -12.57 21.86
C THR A 142 15.88 -12.11 22.04
N TRP A 143 15.57 -10.87 21.65
CA TRP A 143 14.18 -10.37 21.63
C TRP A 143 13.20 -11.24 20.80
N ARG A 144 13.71 -12.14 19.94
CA ARG A 144 12.91 -13.07 19.15
C ARG A 144 12.42 -14.27 19.95
N ASP A 145 13.08 -14.58 21.05
CA ASP A 145 12.78 -15.73 21.89
C ASP A 145 11.65 -15.35 22.87
N PRO A 146 10.52 -16.08 22.89
CA PRO A 146 9.37 -15.73 23.73
C PRO A 146 9.74 -15.55 25.22
N GLU A 147 10.66 -16.38 25.70
CA GLU A 147 11.14 -16.38 27.08
C GLU A 147 11.82 -15.06 27.47
N ALA A 148 12.47 -14.39 26.51
CA ALA A 148 13.06 -13.06 26.69
C ALA A 148 12.01 -11.98 27.00
N SER A 149 10.73 -12.26 26.73
CA SER A 149 9.57 -11.39 27.00
C SER A 149 8.60 -12.02 28.02
N MET A 150 9.07 -12.98 28.83
CA MET A 150 8.25 -13.72 29.82
C MET A 150 7.12 -14.58 29.24
N VAL A 151 7.21 -14.96 27.96
CA VAL A 151 6.20 -15.78 27.28
C VAL A 151 6.69 -17.22 27.14
N LEU A 152 5.80 -18.20 27.34
CA LEU A 152 6.05 -19.60 27.03
C LEU A 152 5.22 -19.99 25.82
N SER A 153 5.87 -20.41 24.74
CA SER A 153 5.22 -20.80 23.49
C SER A 153 5.00 -22.29 23.43
N ASP A 154 3.84 -22.73 22.93
CA ASP A 154 3.57 -24.16 22.68
C ASP A 154 4.55 -24.79 21.68
N ASN A 155 5.21 -23.94 20.88
CA ASN A 155 6.21 -24.33 19.90
C ASN A 155 7.66 -24.24 20.42
N SER A 156 7.91 -23.73 21.64
CA SER A 156 9.29 -23.68 22.17
C SER A 156 9.75 -25.06 22.66
N ASP A 157 11.05 -25.27 22.67
CA ASP A 157 11.63 -26.56 23.06
C ASP A 157 11.33 -26.88 24.53
N ILE A 158 11.18 -25.85 25.38
CA ILE A 158 10.74 -25.94 26.77
C ILE A 158 9.41 -26.69 26.88
N VAL A 159 8.43 -26.34 26.05
CA VAL A 159 7.09 -26.95 26.08
C VAL A 159 7.07 -28.29 25.33
N LYS A 160 7.81 -28.41 24.23
CA LYS A 160 7.89 -29.67 23.47
C LYS A 160 8.49 -30.81 24.28
N ASN A 161 9.45 -30.51 25.15
CA ASN A 161 10.15 -31.46 26.00
C ASN A 161 9.39 -31.84 27.27
N LEU A 162 8.22 -31.24 27.53
CA LEU A 162 7.36 -31.62 28.64
C LEU A 162 6.86 -33.07 28.49
N GLY A 163 6.69 -33.75 29.63
CA GLY A 163 5.99 -35.03 29.68
C GLY A 163 4.55 -34.91 29.16
N SER A 164 3.99 -36.01 28.67
CA SER A 164 2.65 -36.03 28.03
C SER A 164 1.55 -35.42 28.90
N ARG A 165 1.59 -35.67 30.22
CA ARG A 165 0.62 -35.12 31.19
C ARG A 165 0.77 -33.61 31.34
N GLN A 166 1.98 -33.11 31.57
CA GLN A 166 2.26 -31.66 31.68
C GLN A 166 1.92 -30.95 30.39
N LYS A 167 2.28 -31.53 29.24
CA LYS A 167 1.93 -30.99 27.92
C LYS A 167 0.42 -30.93 27.72
N SER A 168 -0.34 -31.94 28.16
CA SER A 168 -1.81 -31.89 28.10
C SER A 168 -2.39 -30.75 28.94
N ILE A 169 -1.87 -30.52 30.14
CA ILE A 169 -2.30 -29.41 31.02
C ILE A 169 -1.94 -28.07 30.38
N PHE A 170 -0.72 -27.93 29.85
CA PHE A 170 -0.28 -26.72 29.16
C PHE A 170 -1.16 -26.40 27.93
N MET A 171 -1.59 -27.43 27.18
CA MET A 171 -2.39 -27.27 25.96
C MET A 171 -3.89 -27.19 26.22
N GLU A 172 -4.38 -27.51 27.43
CA GLU A 172 -5.80 -27.53 27.76
C GLU A 172 -6.50 -26.18 27.50
N PRO A 173 -5.96 -25.00 27.88
CA PRO A 173 -6.58 -23.72 27.55
C PRO A 173 -6.76 -23.52 26.04
N ARG A 174 -5.78 -23.95 25.24
CA ARG A 174 -5.84 -23.88 23.77
C ARG A 174 -6.93 -24.80 23.22
N GLU A 175 -7.05 -26.02 23.72
CA GLU A 175 -8.11 -26.93 23.27
C GLU A 175 -9.50 -26.44 23.69
N ASN A 176 -9.62 -25.82 24.87
CA ASN A 176 -10.88 -25.22 25.34
C ASN A 176 -11.30 -23.98 24.53
N MET A 177 -10.35 -23.25 23.93
CA MET A 177 -10.64 -22.12 23.03
C MET A 177 -11.04 -22.58 21.61
N LYS A 178 -10.83 -23.85 21.24
CA LYS A 178 -11.22 -24.38 19.94
C LYS A 178 -12.63 -24.95 20.00
N CYS A 179 -13.43 -24.63 18.98
CA CYS A 179 -14.73 -25.24 18.77
C CYS A 179 -14.71 -26.05 17.48
N ALA A 180 -15.31 -27.24 17.49
CA ALA A 180 -15.61 -27.95 16.25
C ALA A 180 -16.65 -27.15 15.45
N LEU A 181 -16.46 -27.04 14.13
CA LEU A 181 -17.48 -26.42 13.28
C LEU A 181 -18.74 -27.31 13.27
N PRO A 182 -19.95 -26.73 13.43
CA PRO A 182 -21.18 -27.49 13.23
C PRO A 182 -21.27 -28.05 11.81
N ASP A 183 -21.77 -29.27 11.66
CA ASP A 183 -21.92 -29.93 10.35
C ASP A 183 -22.73 -29.10 9.35
N SER A 184 -23.70 -28.33 9.85
CA SER A 184 -24.50 -27.40 9.04
C SER A 184 -23.66 -26.29 8.39
N VAL A 185 -22.63 -25.78 9.09
CA VAL A 185 -21.70 -24.79 8.55
C VAL A 185 -20.79 -25.43 7.52
N VAL A 186 -20.26 -26.62 7.81
CA VAL A 186 -19.44 -27.39 6.85
C VAL A 186 -20.21 -27.65 5.55
N ALA A 187 -21.46 -28.11 5.66
CA ALA A 187 -22.32 -28.33 4.50
C ALA A 187 -22.57 -27.06 3.67
N LYS A 188 -22.73 -25.89 4.32
CA LYS A 188 -22.87 -24.61 3.62
C LYS A 188 -21.59 -24.21 2.89
N CYS A 189 -20.42 -24.44 3.47
CA CYS A 189 -19.14 -24.19 2.81
C CYS A 189 -18.96 -25.05 1.56
N VAL A 190 -19.26 -26.35 1.64
CA VAL A 190 -19.18 -27.27 0.49
C VAL A 190 -20.13 -26.82 -0.62
N ASN A 191 -21.39 -26.55 -0.30
CA ASN A 191 -22.38 -26.07 -1.26
C ASN A 191 -21.96 -24.74 -1.91
N PHE A 192 -21.41 -23.80 -1.12
CA PHE A 192 -20.91 -22.54 -1.66
C PHE A 192 -19.85 -22.74 -2.75
N VAL A 193 -18.87 -23.64 -2.53
CA VAL A 193 -17.81 -23.92 -3.50
C VAL A 193 -18.39 -24.53 -4.79
N GLU A 194 -19.32 -25.47 -4.66
CA GLU A 194 -20.00 -26.09 -5.80
C GLU A 194 -20.77 -25.06 -6.64
N VAL A 195 -21.58 -24.21 -5.98
CA VAL A 195 -22.34 -23.14 -6.64
C VAL A 195 -21.40 -22.13 -7.30
N TYR A 196 -20.34 -21.70 -6.61
CA TYR A 196 -19.39 -20.71 -7.13
C TYR A 196 -18.69 -21.19 -8.40
N ASN A 197 -18.24 -22.45 -8.42
CA ASN A 197 -17.59 -23.02 -9.60
C ASN A 197 -18.52 -23.08 -10.82
N ASN A 198 -19.82 -23.29 -10.61
CA ASN A 198 -20.82 -23.30 -11.68
C ASN A 198 -21.14 -21.89 -12.23
N ALA A 199 -20.96 -20.83 -11.44
CA ALA A 199 -21.34 -19.46 -11.77
C ALA A 199 -20.30 -18.67 -12.59
N LYS A 200 -19.08 -19.20 -12.81
CA LYS A 200 -17.96 -18.48 -13.47
C LYS A 200 -18.20 -18.03 -14.92
N ASN A 201 -19.31 -18.42 -15.55
CA ASN A 201 -19.62 -18.13 -16.96
C ASN A 201 -20.49 -16.89 -17.15
N ALA A 202 -20.20 -15.79 -16.45
CA ALA A 202 -20.90 -14.52 -16.67
C ALA A 202 -20.63 -14.00 -18.09
N ARG A 203 -21.67 -13.82 -18.90
CA ARG A 203 -21.56 -13.30 -20.27
C ARG A 203 -21.11 -11.84 -20.27
N SER A 204 -20.23 -11.48 -21.20
CA SER A 204 -19.93 -10.06 -21.45
C SER A 204 -21.19 -9.37 -21.94
N MET A 205 -21.61 -8.31 -21.25
CA MET A 205 -22.62 -7.40 -21.79
C MET A 205 -22.00 -6.64 -22.94
N LYS A 206 -22.53 -6.80 -24.15
CA LYS A 206 -22.07 -6.12 -25.36
C LYS A 206 -22.95 -4.91 -25.67
N ASN A 207 -22.37 -3.88 -26.25
CA ASN A 207 -23.07 -2.70 -26.79
C ASN A 207 -23.88 -1.90 -25.75
N ILE A 208 -23.41 -1.81 -24.49
CA ILE A 208 -24.03 -0.93 -23.49
C ILE A 208 -23.34 0.44 -23.47
N LEU A 209 -24.13 1.49 -23.32
CA LEU A 209 -23.71 2.90 -23.39
C LEU A 209 -24.34 3.71 -22.27
N HIS A 210 -23.74 4.84 -21.91
CA HIS A 210 -24.37 5.79 -20.99
C HIS A 210 -25.54 6.47 -21.69
N ASN A 211 -26.76 6.23 -21.21
CA ASN A 211 -27.99 6.70 -21.85
C ASN A 211 -29.05 7.15 -20.84
N LYS A 212 -28.63 7.52 -19.62
CA LYS A 212 -29.50 7.92 -18.50
C LYS A 212 -30.49 6.83 -18.05
N LYS A 213 -30.23 5.56 -18.36
CA LYS A 213 -30.99 4.41 -17.86
C LYS A 213 -30.11 3.50 -17.00
N TRP A 214 -30.70 2.89 -15.98
CA TRP A 214 -30.10 1.83 -15.18
C TRP A 214 -29.82 0.59 -16.04
N LYS A 215 -28.65 -0.04 -15.84
CA LYS A 215 -28.24 -1.27 -16.55
C LYS A 215 -28.72 -2.55 -15.89
N GLU A 216 -29.33 -2.41 -14.72
CA GLU A 216 -29.84 -3.51 -13.91
C GLU A 216 -31.32 -3.30 -13.63
N SER A 217 -32.02 -4.39 -13.28
CA SER A 217 -33.43 -4.34 -12.92
C SER A 217 -33.62 -3.62 -11.59
N GLU A 218 -34.83 -3.13 -11.32
CA GLU A 218 -35.18 -2.59 -10.00
C GLU A 218 -34.90 -3.60 -8.88
N THR A 219 -35.21 -4.89 -9.11
CA THR A 219 -34.95 -5.94 -8.13
C THR A 219 -33.46 -6.11 -7.81
N ASP A 220 -32.57 -5.93 -8.78
CA ASP A 220 -31.12 -6.03 -8.55
C ASP A 220 -30.59 -4.77 -7.86
N LEU A 221 -31.09 -3.59 -8.23
CA LEU A 221 -30.76 -2.34 -7.55
C LEU A 221 -31.20 -2.36 -6.08
N VAL A 222 -32.39 -2.87 -5.78
CA VAL A 222 -32.89 -3.03 -4.39
C VAL A 222 -32.00 -3.98 -3.60
N LYS A 223 -31.60 -5.14 -4.17
CA LYS A 223 -30.68 -6.06 -3.49
C LYS A 223 -29.35 -5.41 -3.14
N ILE A 224 -28.75 -4.65 -4.07
CA ILE A 224 -27.50 -3.94 -3.81
C ILE A 224 -27.71 -2.84 -2.77
N MET A 225 -28.81 -2.09 -2.85
CA MET A 225 -29.19 -1.09 -1.85
C MET A 225 -29.30 -1.71 -0.46
N GLU A 226 -30.00 -2.84 -0.29
CA GLU A 226 -30.15 -3.52 1.00
C GLU A 226 -28.79 -3.92 1.60
N ARG A 227 -27.85 -4.37 0.76
CA ARG A 227 -26.48 -4.66 1.22
C ARG A 227 -25.74 -3.40 1.65
N ILE A 228 -25.88 -2.30 0.90
CA ILE A 228 -25.30 -1.00 1.29
C ILE A 228 -25.88 -0.54 2.63
N LEU A 229 -27.19 -0.72 2.84
CA LEU A 229 -27.85 -0.42 4.11
C LEU A 229 -27.30 -1.28 5.26
N GLY A 230 -27.01 -2.55 5.01
CA GLY A 230 -26.32 -3.42 5.97
C GLY A 230 -24.97 -2.86 6.40
N ILE A 231 -24.13 -2.44 5.45
CA ILE A 231 -22.85 -1.79 5.74
C ILE A 231 -23.04 -0.50 6.55
N ILE A 232 -24.04 0.31 6.21
CA ILE A 232 -24.32 1.54 6.97
C ILE A 232 -24.76 1.21 8.40
N SER A 233 -25.53 0.14 8.60
CA SER A 233 -25.90 -0.34 9.92
C SER A 233 -24.67 -0.78 10.73
N GLU A 234 -23.70 -1.43 10.10
CA GLU A 234 -22.42 -1.79 10.72
C GLU A 234 -21.61 -0.54 11.10
N ILE A 235 -21.52 0.45 10.21
CA ILE A 235 -20.84 1.73 10.47
C ILE A 235 -21.48 2.44 11.67
N TRP A 236 -22.82 2.51 11.73
CA TRP A 236 -23.52 3.15 12.84
C TRP A 236 -23.36 2.40 14.17
N SER A 237 -23.11 1.09 14.10
CA SER A 237 -22.87 0.25 15.28
C SER A 237 -21.41 0.27 15.74
N ASN A 238 -20.50 0.88 14.97
CA ASN A 238 -19.07 0.92 15.28
C ASN A 238 -18.75 2.05 16.30
N PRO A 239 -18.25 1.70 17.50
CA PRO A 239 -17.90 2.68 18.53
C PRO A 239 -16.92 3.78 18.08
N ALA A 240 -16.05 3.48 17.12
CA ALA A 240 -15.09 4.43 16.57
C ALA A 240 -15.77 5.68 15.98
N PHE A 241 -16.99 5.54 15.44
CA PHE A 241 -17.71 6.61 14.75
C PHE A 241 -18.92 7.17 15.52
N MET A 242 -19.21 6.68 16.73
CA MET A 242 -20.43 7.05 17.47
C MET A 242 -20.47 8.53 17.85
N THR A 243 -19.38 9.10 18.34
CA THR A 243 -19.34 10.46 18.89
C THR A 243 -18.55 11.42 18.01
N SER A 244 -18.75 12.73 18.17
CA SER A 244 -17.94 13.74 17.46
C SER A 244 -16.46 13.63 17.82
N THR A 245 -16.16 13.37 19.10
CA THR A 245 -14.80 13.19 19.61
C THR A 245 -14.13 11.99 18.96
N SER A 246 -14.76 10.81 19.05
CA SER A 246 -14.20 9.58 18.48
C SER A 246 -13.98 9.71 16.97
N ARG A 247 -14.91 10.34 16.24
CA ARG A 247 -14.74 10.62 14.80
C ARG A 247 -13.55 11.54 14.48
N SER A 248 -13.29 12.53 15.32
CA SER A 248 -12.18 13.48 15.11
C SER A 248 -10.80 12.86 15.38
N GLU A 249 -10.76 11.80 16.18
CA GLU A 249 -9.54 11.05 16.52
C GLU A 249 -9.19 9.98 15.48
N GLN A 250 -10.15 9.60 14.63
CA GLN A 250 -9.91 8.54 13.65
C GLN A 250 -8.87 8.94 12.59
N SER A 251 -7.98 8.00 12.31
CA SER A 251 -7.02 8.13 11.22
C SER A 251 -7.72 8.07 9.86
N GLU A 252 -7.04 8.59 8.84
CA GLU A 252 -7.48 8.47 7.44
C GLU A 252 -7.59 7.00 7.04
N GLY A 253 -6.63 6.16 7.45
CA GLY A 253 -6.63 4.73 7.18
C GLY A 253 -7.81 3.99 7.80
N THR A 254 -8.18 4.30 9.05
CA THR A 254 -9.35 3.71 9.71
C THR A 254 -10.64 4.10 8.99
N TYR A 255 -10.78 5.38 8.61
CA TYR A 255 -11.95 5.83 7.86
C TYR A 255 -12.07 5.17 6.48
N ILE A 256 -10.94 5.00 5.78
CA ILE A 256 -10.89 4.26 4.52
C ILE A 256 -11.29 2.80 4.72
N ALA A 257 -10.70 2.12 5.70
CA ALA A 257 -10.88 0.68 5.91
C ALA A 257 -12.29 0.32 6.39
N ASP A 258 -12.86 1.12 7.30
CA ASP A 258 -14.10 0.77 8.00
C ASP A 258 -15.34 1.41 7.37
N VAL A 259 -15.17 2.44 6.52
CA VAL A 259 -16.30 3.17 5.92
C VAL A 259 -16.23 3.17 4.40
N ILE A 260 -15.17 3.73 3.82
CA ILE A 260 -15.12 3.99 2.37
C ILE A 260 -15.01 2.67 1.59
N ILE A 261 -14.07 1.80 1.94
CA ILE A 261 -13.87 0.51 1.26
C ILE A 261 -15.13 -0.37 1.34
N PRO A 262 -15.78 -0.57 2.51
CA PRO A 262 -17.01 -1.35 2.59
C PRO A 262 -18.13 -0.82 1.69
N LEU A 263 -18.33 0.50 1.63
CA LEU A 263 -19.34 1.13 0.75
C LEU A 263 -19.02 0.89 -0.73
N LEU A 264 -17.77 1.14 -1.16
CA LEU A 264 -17.35 0.93 -2.55
C LEU A 264 -17.40 -0.55 -2.93
N ARG A 265 -16.91 -1.45 -2.05
CA ARG A 265 -16.88 -2.90 -2.29
C ARG A 265 -18.29 -3.45 -2.47
N THR A 266 -19.21 -3.06 -1.59
CA THR A 266 -20.60 -3.50 -1.69
C THR A 266 -21.28 -2.95 -2.94
N SER A 267 -21.07 -1.68 -3.27
CA SER A 267 -21.58 -1.06 -4.49
C SER A 267 -21.09 -1.74 -5.77
N LEU A 268 -19.85 -2.25 -5.77
CA LEU A 268 -19.20 -2.91 -6.91
C LEU A 268 -19.22 -4.45 -6.82
N SER A 269 -19.93 -5.01 -5.84
CA SER A 269 -20.09 -6.47 -5.68
C SER A 269 -21.08 -7.03 -6.70
N ASP A 270 -20.93 -8.29 -7.13
CA ASP A 270 -21.91 -8.97 -8.01
C ASP A 270 -22.31 -8.15 -9.25
N LEU A 271 -21.36 -7.46 -9.88
CA LEU A 271 -21.64 -6.75 -11.14
C LEU A 271 -22.01 -7.77 -12.23
N PRO A 272 -23.02 -7.48 -13.08
CA PRO A 272 -23.49 -8.39 -14.11
C PRO A 272 -22.45 -8.75 -15.18
N ASN A 273 -21.40 -7.95 -15.33
CA ASN A 273 -20.27 -8.21 -16.23
C ASN A 273 -18.98 -8.57 -15.47
N GLY A 274 -19.09 -9.13 -14.26
CA GLY A 274 -18.00 -9.67 -13.46
C GLY A 274 -17.32 -8.65 -12.52
N ALA A 275 -16.37 -9.08 -11.71
CA ALA A 275 -15.82 -8.27 -10.62
C ALA A 275 -14.91 -7.10 -11.03
N ILE A 276 -14.83 -6.11 -10.15
CA ILE A 276 -13.78 -5.08 -10.08
C ILE A 276 -13.11 -5.23 -8.72
N CYS A 277 -11.79 -5.33 -8.70
CA CYS A 277 -11.01 -5.45 -7.47
C CYS A 277 -10.69 -4.06 -6.93
N LEU A 278 -10.89 -3.82 -5.63
CA LEU A 278 -10.43 -2.60 -4.98
C LEU A 278 -9.10 -2.88 -4.28
N SER A 279 -8.04 -2.18 -4.68
CA SER A 279 -6.76 -2.18 -3.97
C SER A 279 -6.60 -0.91 -3.13
N THR A 280 -5.84 -0.98 -2.05
CA THR A 280 -5.56 0.15 -1.15
C THR A 280 -4.19 0.79 -1.45
N ALA A 281 -3.89 1.89 -0.73
CA ALA A 281 -2.72 2.76 -0.86
C ALA A 281 -1.35 2.09 -0.94
N GLU A 282 -1.21 0.80 -0.60
CA GLU A 282 0.07 0.10 -0.74
C GLU A 282 0.44 -0.21 -2.20
N ARG A 283 -0.55 -0.25 -3.09
CA ARG A 283 -0.34 -0.54 -4.52
C ARG A 283 0.03 0.74 -5.27
N GLN A 284 1.05 0.67 -6.12
CA GLN A 284 1.39 1.76 -7.04
C GLN A 284 0.52 1.69 -8.30
N SER A 285 0.05 2.85 -8.77
CA SER A 285 -0.61 3.01 -10.07
C SER A 285 0.36 2.72 -11.21
N ILE A 286 0.00 1.75 -12.04
CA ILE A 286 0.67 1.37 -13.28
C ILE A 286 0.56 2.52 -14.29
N ALA A 287 -0.60 3.17 -14.39
CA ALA A 287 -0.80 4.28 -15.31
C ALA A 287 0.12 5.47 -14.97
N SER A 288 0.18 5.83 -13.69
CA SER A 288 1.06 6.90 -13.22
C SER A 288 2.53 6.52 -13.37
N LYS A 289 2.90 5.27 -13.05
CA LYS A 289 4.25 4.74 -13.28
C LYS A 289 4.64 4.84 -14.75
N ALA A 290 3.77 4.40 -15.67
CA ALA A 290 4.03 4.45 -17.11
C ALA A 290 4.30 5.88 -17.58
N ARG A 291 3.46 6.85 -17.19
CA ARG A 291 3.70 8.27 -17.52
C ARG A 291 5.00 8.78 -16.92
N ARG A 292 5.27 8.50 -15.64
CA ARG A 292 6.47 9.02 -14.94
C ARG A 292 7.77 8.49 -15.53
N ASN A 293 7.75 7.32 -16.17
CA ASN A 293 8.91 6.70 -16.81
C ASN A 293 8.99 6.99 -18.32
N LEU A 294 8.00 7.67 -18.90
CA LEU A 294 8.01 8.00 -20.32
C LEU A 294 9.17 8.94 -20.64
N GLY A 295 10.12 8.46 -21.46
CA GLY A 295 11.29 9.25 -21.89
C GLY A 295 12.36 9.45 -20.82
N ILE A 296 12.35 8.68 -19.72
CA ILE A 296 13.35 8.77 -18.64
C ILE A 296 14.24 7.53 -18.63
N VAL A 297 15.55 7.74 -18.50
CA VAL A 297 16.53 6.67 -18.27
C VAL A 297 16.62 6.41 -16.76
N GLY A 298 15.77 5.51 -16.26
CA GLY A 298 15.68 5.15 -14.84
C GLY A 298 14.25 4.75 -14.45
N GLU A 299 14.07 4.17 -13.26
CA GLU A 299 12.75 3.73 -12.76
C GLU A 299 12.22 4.64 -11.65
N ARG A 300 11.14 5.36 -11.95
CA ARG A 300 10.35 6.12 -10.98
C ARG A 300 9.14 5.30 -10.55
N MET A 301 8.88 5.29 -9.24
CA MET A 301 7.70 4.65 -8.68
C MET A 301 6.41 5.34 -9.15
N GLY A 302 5.35 4.56 -9.31
CA GLY A 302 4.01 5.11 -9.55
C GLY A 302 3.51 5.89 -8.34
N LYS A 303 2.52 6.76 -8.55
CA LYS A 303 1.75 7.31 -7.43
C LYS A 303 0.98 6.20 -6.72
N LYS A 304 0.57 6.45 -5.49
CA LYS A 304 -0.17 5.52 -4.63
C LYS A 304 -1.50 6.18 -4.22
N PRO A 305 -2.55 6.06 -5.04
CA PRO A 305 -3.89 6.51 -4.69
C PRO A 305 -4.41 5.70 -3.49
N ASP A 306 -5.24 6.30 -2.64
CA ASP A 306 -5.73 5.65 -1.42
C ASP A 306 -6.51 4.36 -1.73
N ILE A 307 -7.31 4.39 -2.80
CA ILE A 307 -8.01 3.22 -3.35
C ILE A 307 -7.95 3.25 -4.87
N MET A 308 -7.73 2.09 -5.50
CA MET A 308 -7.86 1.92 -6.95
C MET A 308 -8.84 0.80 -7.29
N GLY A 309 -9.69 1.04 -8.29
CA GLY A 309 -10.54 0.01 -8.90
C GLY A 309 -9.88 -0.61 -10.12
N LEU A 310 -9.54 -1.89 -9.99
CA LEU A 310 -8.79 -2.67 -10.94
C LEU A 310 -9.69 -3.67 -11.68
N LEU A 311 -9.59 -3.67 -12.99
CA LEU A 311 -10.10 -4.73 -13.85
C LEU A 311 -8.93 -5.61 -14.27
N LYS A 312 -8.97 -6.90 -13.89
CA LYS A 312 -8.08 -7.91 -14.45
C LYS A 312 -8.77 -8.59 -15.62
N GLN A 313 -8.16 -8.49 -16.79
CA GLN A 313 -8.59 -9.21 -17.99
C GLN A 313 -7.37 -9.93 -18.56
N ASP A 314 -7.41 -11.26 -18.59
CA ASP A 314 -6.27 -12.10 -18.90
C ASP A 314 -5.06 -11.74 -18.00
N GLU A 315 -3.90 -11.45 -18.59
CA GLU A 315 -2.69 -10.98 -17.88
C GLU A 315 -2.60 -9.44 -17.76
N LYS A 316 -3.62 -8.70 -18.21
CA LYS A 316 -3.63 -7.23 -18.17
C LYS A 316 -4.40 -6.70 -16.97
N ILE A 317 -3.84 -5.68 -16.32
CA ILE A 317 -4.48 -4.95 -15.23
C ILE A 317 -4.80 -3.55 -15.71
N ILE A 318 -6.07 -3.16 -15.56
CA ILE A 318 -6.59 -1.86 -15.99
C ILE A 318 -7.13 -1.11 -14.78
N GLU A 319 -6.71 0.15 -14.65
CA GLU A 319 -7.08 1.06 -13.55
C GLU A 319 -8.27 1.92 -13.99
N LEU A 320 -9.48 1.54 -13.57
CA LEU A 320 -10.73 2.19 -13.98
C LEU A 320 -11.20 3.27 -13.00
N LEU A 321 -10.68 3.25 -11.77
CA LEU A 321 -11.12 4.11 -10.69
C LEU A 321 -9.96 4.47 -9.77
N TYR A 322 -9.92 5.71 -9.33
CA TYR A 322 -9.01 6.22 -8.29
C TYR A 322 -9.82 6.86 -7.18
N THR A 323 -9.37 6.73 -5.93
CA THR A 323 -9.96 7.41 -4.78
C THR A 323 -8.88 8.11 -4.00
N GLU A 324 -9.13 9.37 -3.66
CA GLU A 324 -8.36 10.13 -2.67
C GLU A 324 -9.29 10.48 -1.51
N SER A 325 -8.83 10.23 -0.30
CA SER A 325 -9.56 10.48 0.92
C SER A 325 -8.82 11.47 1.81
N SER A 326 -9.60 12.10 2.66
CA SER A 326 -9.13 12.83 3.81
C SER A 326 -9.64 12.15 5.08
N ARG A 327 -9.20 12.63 6.24
CA ARG A 327 -9.87 12.34 7.51
C ARG A 327 -11.28 12.93 7.53
N ILE A 328 -12.13 12.42 8.42
CA ILE A 328 -13.49 12.94 8.66
C ILE A 328 -13.48 14.45 8.93
N VAL A 329 -12.50 14.92 9.71
CA VAL A 329 -12.22 16.34 9.90
C VAL A 329 -11.02 16.69 9.02
N CYS A 330 -11.25 17.52 8.00
CA CYS A 330 -10.20 17.94 7.07
C CYS A 330 -10.23 19.44 6.78
N SER A 331 -9.06 19.99 6.47
CA SER A 331 -8.91 21.38 6.05
C SER A 331 -9.38 21.58 4.60
N ASN A 332 -9.72 22.81 4.25
CA ASN A 332 -10.04 23.15 2.86
C ASN A 332 -8.84 22.95 1.91
N SER A 333 -7.61 23.11 2.40
CA SER A 333 -6.40 22.83 1.61
C SER A 333 -6.28 21.36 1.23
N LYS A 334 -6.54 20.42 2.17
CA LYS A 334 -6.55 18.98 1.86
C LYS A 334 -7.60 18.66 0.80
N LYS A 335 -8.78 19.27 0.89
CA LYS A 335 -9.85 19.12 -0.13
C LYS A 335 -9.39 19.58 -1.51
N SER A 336 -8.82 20.79 -1.63
CA SER A 336 -8.34 21.29 -2.93
C SER A 336 -7.17 20.48 -3.48
N ASP A 337 -6.24 20.06 -2.62
CA ASP A 337 -5.06 19.30 -3.03
C ASP A 337 -5.45 17.91 -3.54
N ASP A 338 -6.36 17.22 -2.84
CA ASP A 338 -6.82 15.90 -3.23
C ASP A 338 -7.66 15.93 -4.52
N GLU A 339 -8.46 16.98 -4.74
CA GLU A 339 -9.14 17.19 -6.02
C GLU A 339 -8.11 17.28 -7.17
N VAL A 340 -7.03 18.05 -6.98
CA VAL A 340 -5.96 18.20 -7.97
C VAL A 340 -5.20 16.89 -8.22
N LYS A 341 -4.91 16.14 -7.16
CA LYS A 341 -4.30 14.81 -7.30
C LYS A 341 -5.19 13.88 -8.12
N LEU A 342 -6.48 13.84 -7.79
CA LEU A 342 -7.44 12.91 -8.36
C LEU A 342 -7.66 13.13 -9.86
N TRP A 343 -7.86 14.38 -10.33
CA TRP A 343 -8.03 14.59 -11.77
C TRP A 343 -6.74 14.30 -12.56
N ARG A 344 -5.55 14.49 -11.96
CA ARG A 344 -4.27 14.10 -12.58
C ARG A 344 -4.13 12.59 -12.69
N GLU A 345 -4.60 11.83 -11.72
CA GLU A 345 -4.56 10.36 -11.74
C GLU A 345 -5.56 9.76 -12.72
N THR A 346 -6.78 10.30 -12.75
CA THR A 346 -7.76 9.91 -13.78
C THR A 346 -7.26 10.22 -15.20
N LEU A 347 -6.49 11.32 -15.39
CA LEU A 347 -5.84 11.64 -16.66
C LEU A 347 -4.75 10.63 -17.03
N ASP A 348 -3.91 10.24 -16.05
CA ASP A 348 -2.90 9.19 -16.23
C ASP A 348 -3.58 7.88 -16.65
N GLY A 349 -4.62 7.45 -15.91
CA GLY A 349 -5.41 6.25 -16.20
C GLY A 349 -6.06 6.28 -17.59
N ALA A 350 -6.73 7.38 -17.94
CA ALA A 350 -7.39 7.51 -19.23
C ALA A 350 -6.40 7.50 -20.40
N SER A 351 -5.21 8.06 -20.20
CA SER A 351 -4.15 8.04 -21.20
C SER A 351 -3.55 6.64 -21.37
N TYR A 352 -3.31 5.93 -20.27
CA TYR A 352 -2.84 4.55 -20.28
C TYR A 352 -3.83 3.61 -20.99
N ILE A 353 -5.11 3.68 -20.63
CA ILE A 353 -6.16 2.86 -21.27
C ILE A 353 -6.32 3.20 -22.74
N ASN A 354 -6.26 4.48 -23.10
CA ASN A 354 -6.35 4.90 -24.49
C ASN A 354 -5.18 4.36 -25.33
N ALA A 355 -3.97 4.32 -24.78
CA ALA A 355 -2.83 3.70 -25.44
C ALA A 355 -3.00 2.18 -25.58
N LEU A 356 -3.69 1.54 -24.64
CA LEU A 356 -3.91 0.10 -24.64
C LEU A 356 -4.99 -0.38 -25.62
N CYS A 357 -6.14 0.29 -25.69
CA CYS A 357 -7.29 -0.21 -26.46
C CYS A 357 -8.20 0.84 -27.11
N ARG A 358 -7.97 2.16 -26.91
CA ARG A 358 -8.79 3.25 -27.51
C ARG A 358 -10.31 3.05 -27.35
N PRO A 359 -10.84 2.98 -26.12
CA PRO A 359 -12.27 2.81 -25.89
C PRO A 359 -13.09 3.99 -26.43
N ALA A 360 -14.39 3.78 -26.62
CA ALA A 360 -15.28 4.75 -27.26
C ALA A 360 -15.24 6.14 -26.60
N GLY A 361 -14.88 7.16 -27.39
CA GLY A 361 -14.89 8.56 -26.97
C GLY A 361 -16.30 9.04 -26.61
N ASN A 362 -16.39 10.05 -25.73
CA ASN A 362 -17.64 10.55 -25.13
C ASN A 362 -18.46 9.49 -24.35
N GLN A 363 -17.95 8.28 -24.16
CA GLN A 363 -18.64 7.18 -23.49
C GLN A 363 -17.80 6.59 -22.38
N PHE A 364 -16.57 6.19 -22.68
CA PHE A 364 -15.67 5.68 -21.66
C PHE A 364 -15.05 6.83 -20.85
N GLY A 365 -14.99 6.65 -19.53
CA GLY A 365 -14.20 7.53 -18.67
C GLY A 365 -13.61 6.81 -17.47
N VAL A 366 -12.56 7.39 -16.89
CA VAL A 366 -11.93 6.91 -15.66
C VAL A 366 -12.57 7.62 -14.48
N VAL A 367 -13.02 6.85 -13.49
CA VAL A 367 -13.74 7.39 -12.33
C VAL A 367 -12.75 7.93 -11.30
N GLY A 368 -13.05 9.11 -10.76
CA GLY A 368 -12.36 9.66 -9.60
C GLY A 368 -13.34 9.82 -8.44
N ILE A 369 -13.04 9.25 -7.29
CA ILE A 369 -13.80 9.45 -6.06
C ILE A 369 -12.98 10.31 -5.10
N GLN A 370 -13.56 11.39 -4.62
CA GLN A 370 -12.95 12.18 -3.55
C GLN A 370 -13.77 12.02 -2.29
N VAL A 371 -13.15 11.70 -1.17
CA VAL A 371 -13.81 11.77 0.15
C VAL A 371 -13.20 12.91 0.96
N ALA A 372 -13.92 14.03 1.00
CA ALA A 372 -13.53 15.25 1.68
C ALA A 372 -14.36 15.42 2.96
N GLY A 373 -13.80 14.98 4.09
CA GLY A 373 -14.51 14.89 5.36
C GLY A 373 -15.62 13.85 5.30
N THR A 374 -16.86 14.26 5.56
CA THR A 374 -18.03 13.38 5.41
C THR A 374 -18.62 13.39 4.01
N THR A 375 -18.11 14.17 3.06
CA THR A 375 -18.69 14.25 1.71
C THR A 375 -17.92 13.41 0.71
N MET A 376 -18.62 12.51 0.02
CA MET A 376 -18.12 11.75 -1.11
C MET A 376 -18.53 12.43 -2.41
N TYR A 377 -17.56 12.70 -3.28
CA TYR A 377 -17.75 13.28 -4.61
C TYR A 377 -17.43 12.22 -5.66
N LEU A 378 -18.34 12.02 -6.60
CA LEU A 378 -18.16 11.14 -7.74
C LEU A 378 -17.84 11.97 -8.98
N ASN A 379 -16.66 11.72 -9.56
CA ASN A 379 -16.16 12.43 -10.72
C ASN A 379 -15.79 11.44 -11.83
N ILE A 380 -15.71 11.92 -13.06
CA ILE A 380 -15.28 11.10 -14.21
C ILE A 380 -14.48 11.93 -15.20
N LEU A 381 -13.38 11.35 -15.70
CA LEU A 381 -12.61 11.92 -16.81
C LEU A 381 -12.90 11.16 -18.10
N VAL A 382 -13.48 11.85 -19.08
CA VAL A 382 -13.87 11.30 -20.38
C VAL A 382 -13.07 11.98 -21.48
N LYS A 383 -12.53 11.23 -22.44
CA LYS A 383 -11.97 11.80 -23.67
C LYS A 383 -13.06 11.98 -24.71
N ASP A 384 -13.13 13.15 -25.32
CA ASP A 384 -14.03 13.37 -26.45
C ASP A 384 -13.51 12.73 -27.74
N LEU A 385 -14.25 12.91 -28.84
CA LEU A 385 -13.88 12.34 -30.14
C LEU A 385 -12.56 12.91 -30.70
N ALA A 386 -12.15 14.11 -30.27
CA ALA A 386 -10.87 14.69 -30.61
C ALA A 386 -9.73 14.22 -29.68
N GLY A 387 -10.05 13.39 -28.68
CA GLY A 387 -9.11 12.91 -27.67
C GLY A 387 -8.85 13.91 -26.54
N ILE A 388 -9.59 15.01 -26.46
CA ILE A 388 -9.43 16.02 -25.41
C ILE A 388 -10.04 15.48 -24.11
N PRO A 389 -9.28 15.43 -23.00
CA PRO A 389 -9.81 15.00 -21.71
C PRO A 389 -10.74 16.07 -21.11
N ARG A 390 -11.90 15.63 -20.63
CA ARG A 390 -12.89 16.45 -19.94
C ARG A 390 -13.18 15.84 -18.57
N TYR A 391 -13.01 16.62 -17.51
CA TYR A 391 -13.28 16.21 -16.14
C TYR A 391 -14.65 16.71 -15.71
N PHE A 392 -15.52 15.80 -15.28
CA PHE A 392 -16.88 16.11 -14.87
C PHE A 392 -17.12 15.71 -13.41
N HIS A 393 -17.77 16.60 -12.66
CA HIS A 393 -18.32 16.31 -11.34
C HIS A 393 -19.74 15.75 -11.55
N LEU A 394 -19.93 14.45 -11.33
CA LEU A 394 -21.21 13.79 -11.60
C LEU A 394 -22.23 14.10 -10.51
N ASP A 395 -21.87 13.85 -9.26
CA ASP A 395 -22.72 14.14 -8.10
C ASP A 395 -21.89 14.04 -6.81
N HIS A 396 -22.49 14.37 -5.67
CA HIS A 396 -21.90 14.22 -4.35
C HIS A 396 -22.96 13.87 -3.29
N ALA A 397 -22.53 13.23 -2.21
CA ALA A 397 -23.39 12.92 -1.08
C ALA A 397 -22.61 12.89 0.22
N GLU A 398 -23.29 13.22 1.31
CA GLU A 398 -22.73 13.01 2.64
C GLU A 398 -22.81 11.52 3.01
N ILE A 399 -21.70 10.98 3.50
CA ILE A 399 -21.63 9.67 4.13
C ILE A 399 -22.30 9.79 5.51
N PRO A 400 -23.44 9.12 5.74
CA PRO A 400 -24.14 9.25 7.00
C PRO A 400 -23.40 8.43 8.05
N LEU A 401 -22.59 9.09 8.88
CA LEU A 401 -21.98 8.48 10.07
C LEU A 401 -22.95 8.38 11.25
N PHE A 402 -24.19 8.82 11.06
CA PHE A 402 -25.32 8.72 11.99
C PHE A 402 -26.64 8.67 11.22
N SER A 403 -27.72 8.26 11.91
CA SER A 403 -29.03 8.03 11.30
C SER A 403 -29.72 9.32 10.85
N HIS A 404 -29.71 9.56 9.54
CA HIS A 404 -30.49 10.64 8.91
C HIS A 404 -30.97 10.24 7.51
N GLN A 405 -32.29 10.18 7.31
CA GLN A 405 -32.92 9.56 6.14
C GLN A 405 -32.56 10.25 4.80
N SER A 406 -32.50 11.59 4.76
CA SER A 406 -32.21 12.31 3.50
C SER A 406 -30.78 12.06 3.00
N ARG A 407 -29.81 11.96 3.90
CA ARG A 407 -28.39 11.70 3.58
C ARG A 407 -28.21 10.30 3.01
N LEU A 408 -28.95 9.35 3.57
CA LEU A 408 -28.96 7.97 3.12
C LEU A 408 -29.42 7.83 1.67
N LYS A 409 -30.52 8.49 1.29
CA LYS A 409 -31.02 8.48 -0.10
C LYS A 409 -29.97 9.02 -1.08
N SER A 410 -29.33 10.14 -0.76
CA SER A 410 -28.30 10.74 -1.61
C SER A 410 -27.08 9.83 -1.77
N LEU A 411 -26.60 9.23 -0.67
CA LEU A 411 -25.46 8.30 -0.74
C LEU A 411 -25.79 7.05 -1.56
N ILE A 412 -26.97 6.45 -1.37
CA ILE A 412 -27.40 5.30 -2.16
C ILE A 412 -27.45 5.66 -3.65
N CYS A 413 -28.01 6.82 -4.00
CA CYS A 413 -28.06 7.28 -5.38
C CYS A 413 -26.65 7.46 -5.96
N LEU A 414 -25.71 8.04 -5.20
CA LEU A 414 -24.32 8.22 -5.60
C LEU A 414 -23.62 6.88 -5.86
N LEU A 415 -23.75 5.91 -4.94
CA LEU A 415 -23.14 4.58 -5.05
C LEU A 415 -23.76 3.76 -6.20
N LEU A 416 -25.09 3.77 -6.36
CA LEU A 416 -25.74 3.12 -7.50
C LEU A 416 -25.35 3.78 -8.83
N THR A 417 -25.13 5.10 -8.84
CA THR A 417 -24.59 5.80 -10.02
C THR A 417 -23.18 5.33 -10.34
N LEU A 418 -22.30 5.23 -9.34
CA LEU A 418 -20.96 4.63 -9.50
C LEU A 418 -21.07 3.22 -10.08
N ARG A 419 -21.91 2.36 -9.51
CA ARG A 419 -22.14 0.99 -10.01
C ARG A 419 -22.54 0.99 -11.48
N ASN A 420 -23.54 1.78 -11.85
CA ASN A 420 -24.04 1.89 -13.21
C ASN A 420 -22.95 2.39 -14.17
N VAL A 421 -22.12 3.34 -13.72
CA VAL A 421 -20.99 3.85 -14.49
C VAL A 421 -19.95 2.76 -14.74
N MET A 422 -19.58 2.01 -13.70
CA MET A 422 -18.58 0.95 -13.77
C MET A 422 -19.03 -0.22 -14.65
N ILE A 423 -20.34 -0.55 -14.64
CA ILE A 423 -20.92 -1.54 -15.55
C ILE A 423 -20.65 -1.15 -17.00
N VAL A 424 -20.98 0.08 -17.40
CA VAL A 424 -20.79 0.56 -18.77
C VAL A 424 -19.30 0.66 -19.11
N ASN A 425 -18.50 1.30 -18.26
CA ASN A 425 -17.06 1.47 -18.49
C ASN A 425 -16.34 0.14 -18.68
N LYS A 426 -16.67 -0.86 -17.87
CA LYS A 426 -16.12 -2.20 -17.99
C LYS A 426 -16.48 -2.84 -19.33
N SER A 427 -17.75 -2.78 -19.74
CA SER A 427 -18.17 -3.30 -21.05
C SER A 427 -17.43 -2.62 -22.21
N LEU A 428 -17.31 -1.29 -22.18
CA LEU A 428 -16.63 -0.53 -23.23
C LEU A 428 -15.13 -0.86 -23.33
N VAL A 429 -14.44 -0.99 -22.19
CA VAL A 429 -13.03 -1.38 -22.18
C VAL A 429 -12.85 -2.81 -22.65
N MET A 430 -13.71 -3.72 -22.24
CA MET A 430 -13.70 -5.11 -22.68
C MET A 430 -13.88 -5.23 -24.19
N GLN A 431 -14.88 -4.53 -24.75
CA GLN A 431 -15.11 -4.49 -26.19
C GLN A 431 -13.91 -3.91 -26.94
N ALA A 432 -13.32 -2.83 -26.43
CA ALA A 432 -12.15 -2.20 -27.02
C ALA A 432 -10.90 -3.11 -26.98
N LEU A 433 -10.70 -3.86 -25.90
CA LEU A 433 -9.62 -4.84 -25.77
C LEU A 433 -9.77 -6.01 -26.75
N GLU A 434 -10.98 -6.56 -26.87
CA GLU A 434 -11.29 -7.61 -27.85
C GLU A 434 -10.99 -7.13 -29.29
N GLN A 435 -11.36 -5.89 -29.62
CA GLN A 435 -11.08 -5.27 -30.92
C GLN A 435 -9.59 -5.06 -31.16
N ALA A 436 -8.86 -4.52 -30.18
CA ALA A 436 -7.42 -4.27 -30.28
C ALA A 436 -6.61 -5.58 -30.44
N THR A 437 -7.11 -6.69 -29.90
CA THR A 437 -6.45 -8.00 -29.99
C THR A 437 -6.75 -8.70 -31.32
N SER A 438 -7.95 -8.52 -31.86
CA SER A 438 -8.35 -9.07 -33.17
C SER A 438 -7.79 -8.29 -34.36
N HIS A 439 -7.45 -7.01 -34.16
CA HIS A 439 -6.90 -6.12 -35.18
C HIS A 439 -5.66 -5.38 -34.63
N PRO A 440 -4.53 -6.08 -34.43
CA PRO A 440 -3.29 -5.43 -34.01
C PRO A 440 -2.84 -4.38 -35.07
N PRO A 441 -2.21 -3.28 -34.63
CA PRO A 441 -1.79 -2.19 -35.51
C PRO A 441 -0.75 -2.59 -36.56
#